data_AF-C0PJS2-F1
#
_entry.id   AF-C0PJS2-F1
#
_cell.length_a   1.000
_cell.length_b   1.000
_cell.length_c   1.000
_cell.angle_alpha   90.00
_cell.angle_beta   90.00
_cell.angle_gamma   90.00
#
_symmetry.space_group_name_H-M   'P 1'
#
loop_
_entity.id
_entity.type
_entity.pdbx_description
1 polymer ?
#
loop_
_entity_poly.entity_id
_entity_poly.type
_entity_poly.pdbx_seq_one_letter_code
_entity_poly.pdbx_strand_id
1 'polypeptide(L)'
;MALLPLPPCSPCHRRAAPLPAPTVASARHRRGSLRLAAAGACSGPTAARKPRPTAADRRRCECFDLHRRLVPYAEAYCWQKSIVERRKRLIDSGEDHSDTLIALQHPPVYTLGTDSKEEYLHFDKEDAPFEVHRINRGGEVTYHGPGQLVMYPIMNLRYHKEDLHWYFRSLEEVIIRALKSAFSITAARVEGLTGVWVGDRKVAAIGIHGSRMIVYHGLALNITTDLAPFRMIDPCGIKDRGVGSIKEILQRVSDAEEIDDASLMDIVYDSMIKEFAELFQLSLDFSPGCSFQ
;
A
#
# COMPACT_ATOMS: atom_id res chain seq x y z
N MET A 1 -4.10 -26.16 11.48
CA MET A 1 -5.19 -25.38 12.08
C MET A 1 -6.26 -25.17 11.00
N ALA A 2 -7.39 -25.86 11.09
CA ALA A 2 -8.53 -25.60 10.22
C ALA A 2 -9.11 -24.22 10.58
N LEU A 3 -9.16 -23.31 9.62
CA LEU A 3 -9.80 -22.01 9.77
C LEU A 3 -11.32 -22.23 9.83
N LEU A 4 -11.96 -21.73 10.89
CA LEU A 4 -13.42 -21.65 11.00
C LEU A 4 -13.97 -20.61 9.99
N PRO A 5 -15.17 -20.82 9.45
CA PRO A 5 -15.75 -19.95 8.41
C PRO A 5 -15.95 -18.52 8.92
N LEU A 6 -15.79 -17.56 8.01
CA LEU A 6 -15.96 -16.13 8.27
C LEU A 6 -17.40 -15.84 8.77
N PRO A 7 -17.61 -14.97 9.77
CA PRO A 7 -18.94 -14.51 10.11
C PRO A 7 -19.50 -13.63 8.96
N PRO A 8 -20.82 -13.66 8.71
CA PRO A 8 -21.42 -12.92 7.61
C PRO A 8 -21.26 -11.41 7.81
N CYS A 9 -20.69 -10.72 6.82
CA CYS A 9 -20.76 -9.27 6.69
C CYS A 9 -21.94 -8.92 5.77
N SER A 10 -22.79 -8.00 6.21
CA SER A 10 -23.98 -7.56 5.47
C SER A 10 -23.62 -7.05 4.07
N PRO A 11 -24.22 -7.55 2.99
CA PRO A 11 -23.89 -7.11 1.64
C PRO A 11 -24.63 -5.82 1.30
N CYS A 12 -23.88 -4.76 0.95
CA CYS A 12 -24.42 -3.65 0.15
C CYS A 12 -24.27 -4.02 -1.32
N HIS A 13 -25.30 -4.61 -1.92
CA HIS A 13 -25.33 -4.92 -3.34
C HIS A 13 -25.78 -3.69 -4.16
N ARG A 14 -24.88 -3.11 -4.97
CA ARG A 14 -25.25 -2.43 -6.22
C ARG A 14 -24.21 -2.72 -7.31
N ARG A 15 -24.68 -3.08 -8.50
CA ARG A 15 -23.89 -3.39 -9.70
C ARG A 15 -23.26 -2.12 -10.26
N ALA A 16 -21.94 -2.07 -10.42
CA ALA A 16 -21.25 -1.04 -11.20
C ALA A 16 -21.31 -1.36 -12.70
N ALA A 17 -21.57 -0.34 -13.53
CA ALA A 17 -21.58 -0.39 -14.99
C ALA A 17 -20.15 -0.23 -15.57
N PRO A 18 -19.87 -0.66 -16.82
CA PRO A 18 -18.53 -0.56 -17.40
C PRO A 18 -18.21 0.88 -17.83
N LEU A 19 -16.98 1.34 -17.52
CA LEU A 19 -16.46 2.64 -17.95
C LEU A 19 -15.93 2.64 -19.40
N PRO A 20 -16.05 3.76 -20.15
CA PRO A 20 -15.45 3.91 -21.47
C PRO A 20 -14.00 4.45 -21.42
N ALA A 21 -13.18 4.06 -22.39
CA ALA A 21 -11.78 4.47 -22.54
C ALA A 21 -11.63 5.87 -23.17
N PRO A 22 -10.67 6.73 -22.72
CA PRO A 22 -10.31 7.92 -23.47
C PRO A 22 -8.94 7.82 -24.16
N THR A 23 -8.94 8.36 -25.38
CA THR A 23 -7.86 8.48 -26.37
C THR A 23 -6.74 9.47 -25.99
N VAL A 24 -5.51 9.15 -26.37
CA VAL A 24 -4.26 9.90 -26.11
C VAL A 24 -4.02 10.97 -27.18
N ALA A 25 -3.66 12.19 -26.76
CA ALA A 25 -3.07 13.23 -27.63
C ALA A 25 -1.66 13.58 -27.14
N SER A 26 -0.69 13.47 -28.05
CA SER A 26 0.74 13.71 -27.85
C SER A 26 1.10 15.21 -27.89
N ALA A 27 2.00 15.65 -27.01
CA ALA A 27 2.75 16.91 -27.20
C ALA A 27 4.24 16.72 -26.87
N ARG A 28 5.07 17.30 -27.75
CA ARG A 28 6.52 17.09 -27.91
C ARG A 28 7.39 17.86 -26.91
N HIS A 29 8.50 17.19 -26.58
CA HIS A 29 9.83 17.63 -26.14
C HIS A 29 10.15 19.13 -25.95
N ARG A 30 10.87 19.42 -24.84
CA ARG A 30 12.18 20.10 -24.88
C ARG A 30 13.13 19.55 -23.81
N ARG A 31 14.30 19.07 -24.24
CA ARG A 31 15.46 18.71 -23.40
C ARG A 31 16.18 19.98 -22.93
N GLY A 32 16.47 20.07 -21.64
CA GLY A 32 17.38 21.05 -21.06
C GLY A 32 18.38 20.34 -20.16
N SER A 33 19.65 20.31 -20.59
CA SER A 33 20.77 19.78 -19.83
C SER A 33 21.27 20.80 -18.81
N LEU A 34 21.37 20.42 -17.53
CA LEU A 34 22.16 21.15 -16.54
C LEU A 34 23.01 20.15 -15.75
N ARG A 35 24.31 20.19 -16.03
CA ARG A 35 25.36 19.63 -15.18
C ARG A 35 25.53 20.57 -13.99
N LEU A 36 25.57 20.04 -12.76
CA LEU A 36 26.25 20.73 -11.68
C LEU A 36 27.01 19.75 -10.77
N ALA A 37 28.29 20.07 -10.69
CA ALA A 37 29.36 19.70 -9.76
C ALA A 37 29.08 18.70 -8.63
N ALA A 38 29.96 17.69 -8.59
CA ALA A 38 30.31 16.96 -7.38
C ALA A 38 31.06 17.88 -6.40
N ALA A 39 30.66 17.85 -5.13
CA ALA A 39 31.42 18.45 -4.03
C ALA A 39 31.29 17.59 -2.76
N GLY A 40 32.44 17.23 -2.20
CA GLY A 40 32.65 17.15 -0.76
C GLY A 40 32.12 15.90 -0.06
N ALA A 41 32.94 14.85 -0.01
CA ALA A 41 32.82 13.81 1.01
C ALA A 41 33.23 14.38 2.37
N CYS A 42 32.30 14.45 3.31
CA CYS A 42 32.56 14.60 4.74
C CYS A 42 32.16 13.31 5.45
N SER A 43 33.14 12.50 5.79
CA SER A 43 32.99 11.30 6.63
C SER A 43 32.72 11.70 8.07
N GLY A 44 31.44 11.68 8.46
CA GLY A 44 31.01 11.71 9.86
C GLY A 44 31.23 10.35 10.56
N PRO A 45 31.21 10.32 11.90
CA PRO A 45 31.53 9.13 12.67
C PRO A 45 30.54 8.01 12.38
N THR A 46 31.06 6.85 11.99
CA THR A 46 30.26 5.63 11.82
C THR A 46 29.72 5.20 13.18
N ALA A 47 28.43 5.45 13.43
CA ALA A 47 27.71 4.80 14.51
C ALA A 47 27.86 3.28 14.33
N ALA A 48 28.35 2.59 15.36
CA ALA A 48 28.52 1.15 15.36
C ALA A 48 27.20 0.49 14.94
N ARG A 49 27.18 -0.12 13.74
CA ARG A 49 26.01 -0.82 13.22
C ARG A 49 25.77 -2.01 14.14
N LYS A 50 24.62 -2.05 14.84
CA LYS A 50 24.22 -3.24 15.59
C LYS A 50 24.31 -4.46 14.66
N PRO A 51 24.81 -5.61 15.16
CA PRO A 51 24.90 -6.82 14.35
C PRO A 51 23.52 -7.14 13.76
N ARG A 52 23.50 -7.54 12.49
CA ARG A 52 22.26 -7.89 11.80
C ARG A 52 21.67 -9.11 12.52
N PRO A 53 20.38 -9.09 12.91
CA PRO A 53 19.75 -10.22 13.58
C PRO A 53 19.95 -11.51 12.79
N THR A 54 20.18 -12.62 13.48
CA THR A 54 20.28 -13.92 12.83
C THR A 54 18.88 -14.40 12.42
N ALA A 55 18.77 -15.37 11.51
CA ALA A 55 17.45 -15.88 11.09
C ALA A 55 16.61 -16.41 12.27
N ALA A 56 17.25 -16.85 13.35
CA ALA A 56 16.59 -17.32 14.57
C ALA A 56 15.92 -16.20 15.39
N ASP A 57 16.33 -14.94 15.19
CA ASP A 57 15.79 -13.78 15.93
C ASP A 57 14.58 -13.15 15.23
N ARG A 58 14.25 -13.62 14.01
CA ARG A 58 13.18 -13.03 13.21
C ARG A 58 11.81 -13.48 13.70
N ARG A 59 10.90 -12.51 13.86
CA ARG A 59 9.52 -12.81 14.26
C ARG A 59 8.76 -13.45 13.10
N ARG A 60 7.96 -14.48 13.41
CA ARG A 60 7.10 -15.15 12.44
C ARG A 60 6.01 -14.20 11.92
N CYS A 61 5.79 -14.20 10.60
CA CYS A 61 4.70 -13.49 9.96
C CYS A 61 4.01 -14.39 8.94
N GLU A 62 2.72 -14.66 9.13
CA GLU A 62 1.89 -15.40 8.17
C GLU A 62 1.61 -14.51 6.97
N CYS A 63 2.09 -14.90 5.79
CA CYS A 63 1.95 -14.14 4.55
C CYS A 63 0.89 -14.79 3.65
N PHE A 64 -0.20 -14.06 3.41
CA PHE A 64 -1.25 -14.41 2.46
C PHE A 64 -0.99 -13.70 1.14
N ASP A 65 -0.38 -14.44 0.22
CA ASP A 65 -0.09 -13.94 -1.11
C ASP A 65 -1.31 -14.08 -2.04
N LEU A 66 -1.92 -12.94 -2.33
CA LEU A 66 -3.02 -12.79 -3.27
C LEU A 66 -2.73 -11.61 -4.22
N HIS A 67 -1.46 -11.24 -4.43
CA HIS A 67 -1.09 -9.99 -5.12
C HIS A 67 -1.61 -9.89 -6.57
N ARG A 68 -1.94 -11.02 -7.20
CA ARG A 68 -2.59 -11.12 -8.52
C ARG A 68 -4.11 -11.26 -8.49
N ARG A 69 -4.72 -11.31 -7.30
CA ARG A 69 -6.15 -11.55 -7.13
C ARG A 69 -6.88 -10.27 -6.76
N LEU A 70 -8.04 -10.09 -7.38
CA LEU A 70 -9.02 -9.09 -6.99
C LEU A 70 -9.88 -9.69 -5.87
N VAL A 71 -9.82 -9.08 -4.69
CA VAL A 71 -10.65 -9.46 -3.54
C VAL A 71 -11.63 -8.33 -3.29
N PRO A 72 -12.96 -8.56 -3.20
CA PRO A 72 -13.91 -7.51 -2.84
C PRO A 72 -13.51 -6.79 -1.55
N TYR A 73 -13.65 -5.46 -1.53
CA TYR A 73 -13.15 -4.65 -0.42
C TYR A 73 -13.77 -5.04 0.93
N ALA A 74 -15.08 -5.25 0.94
CA ALA A 74 -15.81 -5.65 2.14
C ALA A 74 -15.32 -6.99 2.70
N GLU A 75 -15.06 -7.99 1.86
CA GLU A 75 -14.54 -9.30 2.27
C GLU A 75 -13.15 -9.17 2.90
N ALA A 76 -12.23 -8.47 2.23
CA ALA A 76 -10.89 -8.22 2.75
C ALA A 76 -10.93 -7.41 4.07
N TYR A 77 -11.80 -6.43 4.19
CA TYR A 77 -11.96 -5.65 5.41
C TYR A 77 -12.49 -6.50 6.57
N CYS A 78 -13.51 -7.34 6.33
CA CYS A 78 -14.02 -8.27 7.33
C CYS A 78 -12.96 -9.31 7.72
N TRP A 79 -12.14 -9.77 6.77
CA TRP A 79 -11.02 -10.65 7.05
C TRP A 79 -9.97 -9.98 7.94
N GLN A 80 -9.52 -8.76 7.62
CA GLN A 80 -8.61 -7.99 8.47
C GLN A 80 -9.15 -7.85 9.90
N LYS A 81 -10.42 -7.46 10.04
CA LYS A 81 -11.08 -7.33 11.34
C LYS A 81 -11.11 -8.64 12.11
N SER A 82 -11.41 -9.75 11.45
CA SER A 82 -11.42 -11.08 12.09
C SER A 82 -10.05 -11.45 12.66
N ILE A 83 -8.96 -11.15 11.94
CA ILE A 83 -7.58 -11.38 12.39
C ILE A 83 -7.27 -10.46 13.58
N VAL A 84 -7.59 -9.17 13.50
CA VAL A 84 -7.38 -8.22 14.60
C VAL A 84 -8.10 -8.67 15.87
N GLU A 85 -9.37 -9.05 15.80
CA GLU A 85 -10.13 -9.50 16.97
C GLU A 85 -9.63 -10.84 17.51
N ARG A 86 -9.19 -11.77 16.65
CA ARG A 86 -8.51 -12.99 17.08
C ARG A 86 -7.22 -12.67 17.84
N ARG A 87 -6.38 -11.80 17.29
CA ARG A 87 -5.09 -11.43 17.90
C ARG A 87 -5.27 -10.70 19.23
N LYS A 88 -6.29 -9.85 19.37
CA LYS A 88 -6.61 -9.23 20.67
C LYS A 88 -6.87 -10.27 21.76
N ARG A 89 -7.58 -11.36 21.44
CA ARG A 89 -7.82 -12.47 22.39
C ARG A 89 -6.55 -13.24 22.72
N LEU A 90 -5.69 -13.48 21.71
CA LEU A 90 -4.41 -14.14 21.90
C LEU A 90 -3.43 -13.31 22.76
N ILE A 91 -3.52 -11.98 22.75
CA ILE A 91 -2.76 -11.13 23.68
C ILE A 91 -3.15 -11.44 25.13
N ASP A 92 -4.45 -11.57 25.41
CA ASP A 92 -4.93 -11.81 26.77
C ASP A 92 -4.55 -13.21 27.30
N SER A 93 -4.39 -14.20 26.41
CA SER A 93 -3.90 -15.56 26.76
C SER A 93 -2.38 -15.73 26.68
N GLY A 94 -1.64 -14.74 26.19
CA GLY A 94 -0.18 -14.83 25.97
C GLY A 94 0.24 -15.64 24.73
N GLU A 95 -0.70 -15.93 23.82
CA GLU A 95 -0.54 -16.80 22.65
C GLU A 95 -0.34 -16.03 21.33
N ASP A 96 -0.17 -14.70 21.37
CA ASP A 96 0.05 -13.86 20.17
C ASP A 96 1.50 -13.95 19.65
N HIS A 97 1.78 -15.00 18.88
CA HIS A 97 3.16 -15.34 18.48
C HIS A 97 3.56 -14.96 17.04
N SER A 98 2.61 -14.54 16.19
CA SER A 98 2.92 -14.19 14.80
C SER A 98 2.17 -12.96 14.32
N ASP A 99 2.82 -12.18 13.48
CA ASP A 99 2.16 -11.14 12.70
C ASP A 99 1.50 -11.74 11.44
N THR A 100 0.71 -10.93 10.73
CA THR A 100 0.06 -11.33 9.49
C THR A 100 0.29 -10.27 8.42
N LEU A 101 0.49 -10.69 7.18
CA LEU A 101 0.56 -9.82 6.02
C LEU A 101 -0.39 -10.37 4.96
N ILE A 102 -1.27 -9.51 4.44
CA ILE A 102 -2.12 -9.83 3.28
C ILE A 102 -1.69 -8.92 2.14
N ALA A 103 -1.36 -9.47 0.97
CA ALA A 103 -1.07 -8.71 -0.23
C ALA A 103 -2.09 -9.05 -1.31
N LEU A 104 -2.79 -8.06 -1.86
CA LEU A 104 -3.90 -8.27 -2.79
C LEU A 104 -4.11 -7.07 -3.72
N GLN A 105 -5.11 -7.19 -4.59
CA GLN A 105 -5.72 -6.08 -5.31
C GLN A 105 -7.23 -6.01 -4.98
N HIS A 106 -7.85 -4.87 -5.23
CA HIS A 106 -9.31 -4.72 -5.11
C HIS A 106 -9.95 -4.45 -6.47
N PRO A 107 -11.20 -4.92 -6.69
CA PRO A 107 -12.08 -4.28 -7.67
C PRO A 107 -12.19 -2.76 -7.39
N PRO A 108 -12.57 -1.94 -8.37
CA PRO A 108 -12.72 -0.50 -8.19
C PRO A 108 -13.58 -0.13 -6.97
N VAL A 109 -13.02 0.66 -6.06
CA VAL A 109 -13.66 1.05 -4.80
C VAL A 109 -13.09 2.36 -4.27
N TYR A 110 -13.95 3.19 -3.68
CA TYR A 110 -13.54 4.33 -2.87
C TYR A 110 -13.65 4.00 -1.39
N THR A 111 -12.68 4.47 -0.61
CA THR A 111 -12.71 4.35 0.85
C THR A 111 -12.52 5.70 1.48
N LEU A 112 -13.33 6.00 2.50
CA LEU A 112 -13.29 7.25 3.25
C LEU A 112 -12.74 6.94 4.65
N GLY A 113 -11.46 7.28 4.87
CA GLY A 113 -10.84 7.19 6.21
C GLY A 113 -11.39 8.24 7.17
N THR A 114 -10.92 8.28 8.42
CA THR A 114 -11.47 9.09 9.52
C THR A 114 -11.50 10.59 9.27
N ASP A 115 -10.58 11.09 8.45
CA ASP A 115 -10.43 12.53 8.19
C ASP A 115 -11.19 12.95 6.91
N SER A 116 -11.81 12.00 6.22
CA SER A 116 -12.55 12.26 5.00
C SER A 116 -13.87 12.97 5.26
N LYS A 117 -14.19 13.91 4.38
CA LYS A 117 -15.49 14.57 4.26
C LYS A 117 -16.16 14.20 2.94
N GLU A 118 -17.47 14.40 2.86
CA GLU A 118 -18.22 14.18 1.61
C GLU A 118 -17.86 15.20 0.53
N GLU A 119 -17.40 16.41 0.90
CA GLU A 119 -16.91 17.43 -0.03
C GLU A 119 -15.68 16.98 -0.86
N TYR A 120 -15.02 15.89 -0.46
CA TYR A 120 -13.91 15.31 -1.21
C TYR A 120 -14.36 14.33 -2.30
N LEU A 121 -15.68 14.12 -2.47
CA LEU A 121 -16.26 13.34 -3.55
C LEU A 121 -16.84 14.28 -4.61
N HIS A 122 -16.37 14.16 -5.85
CA HIS A 122 -16.92 14.93 -6.99
C HIS A 122 -18.10 14.22 -7.65
N PHE A 123 -18.87 13.47 -6.85
CA PHE A 123 -20.05 12.72 -7.24
C PHE A 123 -20.98 12.55 -6.04
N ASP A 124 -22.27 12.33 -6.30
CA ASP A 124 -23.21 11.94 -5.24
C ASP A 124 -22.89 10.51 -4.79
N LYS A 125 -22.77 10.30 -3.48
CA LYS A 125 -22.49 8.99 -2.89
C LYS A 125 -23.57 7.95 -3.23
N GLU A 126 -24.83 8.38 -3.40
CA GLU A 126 -25.94 7.48 -3.76
C GLU A 126 -25.91 7.06 -5.24
N ASP A 127 -25.18 7.80 -6.08
CA ASP A 127 -24.94 7.53 -7.51
C ASP A 127 -23.42 7.40 -7.80
N ALA A 128 -22.69 6.81 -6.85
CA ALA A 128 -21.25 6.65 -6.98
C ALA A 128 -20.91 5.68 -8.12
N PRO A 129 -19.87 5.96 -8.93
CA PRO A 129 -19.49 5.09 -10.04
C PRO A 129 -18.93 3.73 -9.58
N PHE A 130 -18.48 3.66 -8.32
CA PHE A 130 -17.95 2.47 -7.66
C PHE A 130 -18.46 2.39 -6.22
N GLU A 131 -18.23 1.25 -5.56
CA GLU A 131 -18.55 1.11 -4.14
C GLU A 131 -17.83 2.17 -3.29
N VAL A 132 -18.52 2.65 -2.25
CA VAL A 132 -17.99 3.66 -1.32
C VAL A 132 -18.11 3.16 0.11
N HIS A 133 -16.97 2.96 0.78
CA HIS A 133 -16.93 2.45 2.15
C HIS A 133 -16.35 3.50 3.13
N ARG A 134 -17.12 3.91 4.14
CA ARG A 134 -16.59 4.65 5.29
C ARG A 134 -15.89 3.67 6.24
N ILE A 135 -14.63 3.91 6.55
CA ILE A 135 -13.82 3.03 7.40
C ILE A 135 -13.00 3.81 8.42
N ASN A 136 -12.33 3.09 9.32
CA ASN A 136 -11.61 3.68 10.44
C ASN A 136 -10.10 3.85 10.26
N ARG A 137 -9.58 3.73 9.02
CA ARG A 137 -8.17 4.08 8.74
C ARG A 137 -7.97 5.60 8.88
N GLY A 138 -6.77 6.03 9.27
CA GLY A 138 -6.40 7.44 9.16
C GLY A 138 -6.39 7.95 7.71
N GLY A 139 -6.47 9.27 7.56
CA GLY A 139 -6.48 9.96 6.28
C GLY A 139 -7.87 10.13 5.67
N GLU A 140 -7.90 10.78 4.51
CA GLU A 140 -9.12 11.19 3.82
C GLU A 140 -9.63 10.11 2.84
N VAL A 141 -10.24 10.50 1.72
CA VAL A 141 -10.68 9.61 0.65
C VAL A 141 -9.50 9.04 -0.16
N THR A 142 -9.63 7.81 -0.64
CA THR A 142 -8.72 7.23 -1.63
C THR A 142 -9.47 6.28 -2.56
N TYR A 143 -8.84 5.92 -3.67
CA TYR A 143 -9.27 4.90 -4.60
C TYR A 143 -8.38 3.64 -4.51
N HIS A 144 -9.00 2.48 -4.67
CA HIS A 144 -8.34 1.21 -4.93
C HIS A 144 -8.94 0.55 -6.17
N GLY A 145 -8.11 -0.16 -6.94
CA GLY A 145 -8.54 -0.84 -8.15
C GLY A 145 -7.48 -1.79 -8.72
N PRO A 146 -7.79 -2.46 -9.85
CA PRO A 146 -6.84 -3.32 -10.54
C PRO A 146 -5.54 -2.59 -10.87
N GLY A 147 -4.41 -3.30 -10.79
CA GLY A 147 -3.07 -2.75 -11.00
C GLY A 147 -2.50 -2.00 -9.79
N GLN A 148 -3.25 -1.89 -8.68
CA GLN A 148 -2.76 -1.32 -7.42
C GLN A 148 -2.44 -2.44 -6.42
N LEU A 149 -1.17 -2.57 -6.01
CA LEU A 149 -0.81 -3.50 -4.95
C LEU A 149 -1.20 -2.90 -3.60
N VAL A 150 -2.11 -3.60 -2.91
CA VAL A 150 -2.51 -3.25 -1.56
C VAL A 150 -1.91 -4.27 -0.59
N MET A 151 -1.22 -3.78 0.42
CA MET A 151 -0.67 -4.62 1.48
C MET A 151 -1.29 -4.22 2.81
N TYR A 152 -1.81 -5.21 3.52
CA TYR A 152 -2.38 -5.09 4.86
C TYR A 152 -1.54 -5.83 5.89
N PRO A 153 -0.45 -5.22 6.42
CA PRO A 153 0.23 -5.77 7.56
C PRO A 153 -0.60 -5.59 8.82
N ILE A 154 -0.94 -6.70 9.45
CA ILE A 154 -1.62 -6.77 10.73
C ILE A 154 -0.58 -7.18 11.75
N MET A 155 -0.08 -6.21 12.51
CA MET A 155 1.10 -6.37 13.36
C MET A 155 0.82 -5.94 14.81
N ASN A 156 1.41 -6.61 15.79
CA ASN A 156 1.36 -6.14 17.19
C ASN A 156 2.66 -5.39 17.51
N LEU A 157 2.55 -4.07 17.64
CA LEU A 157 3.69 -3.17 17.79
C LEU A 157 4.48 -3.38 19.10
N ARG A 158 3.93 -4.11 20.09
CA ARG A 158 4.67 -4.51 21.30
C ARG A 158 5.89 -5.38 21.01
N TYR A 159 5.89 -6.10 19.89
CA TYR A 159 7.01 -6.93 19.45
C TYR A 159 7.94 -6.21 18.48
N HIS A 160 7.67 -4.95 18.19
CA HIS A 160 8.45 -4.10 17.28
C HIS A 160 8.89 -2.85 18.03
N LYS A 161 8.20 -1.72 17.77
CA LYS A 161 8.29 -0.49 18.53
C LYS A 161 6.88 0.03 18.72
N GLU A 162 6.48 0.29 19.97
CA GLU A 162 5.15 0.79 20.36
C GLU A 162 4.94 2.26 19.98
N ASP A 163 5.01 2.54 18.68
CA ASP A 163 4.99 3.88 18.11
C ASP A 163 4.33 3.82 16.72
N LEU A 164 3.09 4.33 16.66
CA LEU A 164 2.30 4.35 15.42
C LEU A 164 2.93 5.25 14.35
N HIS A 165 3.61 6.33 14.75
CA HIS A 165 4.29 7.22 13.80
C HIS A 165 5.50 6.51 13.18
N TRP A 166 6.30 5.82 14.01
CA TRP A 166 7.38 4.97 13.52
C TRP A 166 6.86 3.90 12.55
N TYR A 167 5.76 3.22 12.89
CA TYR A 167 5.19 2.20 12.02
C TYR A 167 4.76 2.78 10.68
N PHE A 168 4.06 3.92 10.69
CA PHE A 168 3.67 4.63 9.47
C PHE A 168 4.89 4.99 8.60
N ARG A 169 5.91 5.62 9.19
CA ARG A 169 7.16 5.99 8.48
C ARG A 169 7.93 4.77 7.97
N SER A 170 7.80 3.63 8.66
CA SER A 170 8.40 2.36 8.25
C SER A 170 7.72 1.78 7.00
N LEU A 171 6.40 1.90 6.87
CA LEU A 171 5.70 1.53 5.64
C LEU A 171 6.12 2.39 4.44
N GLU A 172 6.32 3.70 4.64
CA GLU A 172 6.90 4.56 3.60
C GLU A 172 8.30 4.08 3.20
N GLU A 173 9.11 3.71 4.18
CA GLU A 173 10.48 3.24 3.96
C GLU A 173 10.52 1.95 3.15
N VAL A 174 9.63 0.99 3.42
CA VAL A 174 9.51 -0.25 2.64
C VAL A 174 9.30 0.06 1.17
N ILE A 175 8.36 0.96 0.85
CA ILE A 175 8.07 1.34 -0.54
C ILE A 175 9.29 2.04 -1.16
N ILE A 176 9.89 3.00 -0.45
CA ILE A 176 11.04 3.75 -0.96
C ILE A 176 12.20 2.80 -1.30
N ARG A 177 12.50 1.86 -0.40
CA ARG A 177 13.56 0.85 -0.62
C ARG A 177 13.22 -0.06 -1.78
N ALA A 178 11.99 -0.56 -1.84
CA ALA A 178 11.56 -1.48 -2.89
C ALA A 178 11.67 -0.85 -4.29
N LEU A 179 11.21 0.39 -4.44
CA LEU A 179 11.33 1.12 -5.71
C LEU A 179 12.79 1.41 -6.08
N LYS A 180 13.64 1.69 -5.08
CA LYS A 180 15.08 1.88 -5.31
C LYS A 180 15.76 0.58 -5.74
N SER A 181 15.47 -0.54 -5.09
CA SER A 181 16.11 -1.83 -5.37
C SER A 181 15.66 -2.44 -6.69
N ALA A 182 14.38 -2.34 -7.03
CA ALA A 182 13.82 -2.95 -8.24
C ALA A 182 14.11 -2.11 -9.50
N PHE A 183 14.04 -0.78 -9.40
CA PHE A 183 14.01 0.09 -10.58
C PHE A 183 14.97 1.28 -10.53
N SER A 184 15.79 1.40 -9.47
CA SER A 184 16.60 2.59 -9.22
C SER A 184 15.81 3.91 -9.11
N ILE A 185 14.49 3.83 -8.89
CA ILE A 185 13.62 5.00 -8.73
C ILE A 185 13.94 5.70 -7.41
N THR A 186 14.15 7.01 -7.46
CA THR A 186 14.31 7.86 -6.27
C THR A 186 12.93 8.31 -5.78
N ALA A 187 12.35 7.52 -4.89
CA ALA A 187 11.13 7.87 -4.18
C ALA A 187 11.45 8.57 -2.85
N ALA A 188 10.54 9.41 -2.37
CA ALA A 188 10.74 10.21 -1.16
C ALA A 188 9.43 10.43 -0.38
N ARG A 189 9.60 10.86 0.86
CA ARG A 189 8.56 11.50 1.66
C ARG A 189 8.54 12.99 1.30
N VAL A 190 7.38 13.61 1.39
CA VAL A 190 7.26 15.07 1.28
C VAL A 190 6.77 15.61 2.60
N GLU A 191 7.44 16.63 3.13
CA GLU A 191 7.04 17.27 4.38
C GLU A 191 5.59 17.80 4.31
N GLY A 192 4.81 17.54 5.36
CA GLY A 192 3.39 17.88 5.42
C GLY A 192 2.44 16.98 4.59
N LEU A 193 2.95 16.08 3.75
CA LEU A 193 2.13 15.18 2.94
C LEU A 193 2.36 13.72 3.31
N THR A 194 1.28 12.93 3.31
CA THR A 194 1.34 11.50 3.60
C THR A 194 1.66 10.68 2.35
N GLY A 195 2.31 9.53 2.54
CA GLY A 195 2.56 8.56 1.49
C GLY A 195 3.89 8.77 0.78
N VAL A 196 4.08 8.06 -0.33
CA VAL A 196 5.36 8.04 -1.05
C VAL A 196 5.22 8.69 -2.41
N TRP A 197 6.23 9.50 -2.76
CA TRP A 197 6.23 10.39 -3.90
C TRP A 197 7.44 10.13 -4.80
N VAL A 198 7.25 10.26 -6.11
CA VAL A 198 8.33 10.30 -7.10
C VAL A 198 8.20 11.62 -7.87
N GLY A 199 9.13 12.53 -7.63
CA GLY A 199 8.97 13.92 -8.08
C GLY A 199 7.72 14.57 -7.48
N ASP A 200 6.81 15.04 -8.33
CA ASP A 200 5.53 15.65 -7.95
C ASP A 200 4.36 14.65 -7.90
N ARG A 201 4.61 13.35 -8.12
CA ARG A 201 3.57 12.32 -8.21
C ARG A 201 3.50 11.45 -6.97
N LYS A 202 2.31 11.37 -6.35
CA LYS A 202 2.03 10.41 -5.28
C LYS A 202 1.85 9.02 -5.90
N VAL A 203 2.78 8.11 -5.61
CA VAL A 203 2.75 6.73 -6.10
C VAL A 203 2.15 5.76 -5.10
N ALA A 204 2.16 6.12 -3.81
CA ALA A 204 1.55 5.28 -2.78
C ALA A 204 0.80 6.09 -1.73
N ALA A 205 -0.35 5.56 -1.33
CA ALA A 205 -1.11 6.01 -0.16
C ALA A 205 -0.83 5.08 1.02
N ILE A 206 -0.83 5.65 2.23
CA ILE A 206 -0.70 4.90 3.49
C ILE A 206 -1.78 5.39 4.42
N GLY A 207 -2.52 4.44 5.00
CA GLY A 207 -3.57 4.70 5.97
C GLY A 207 -3.64 3.51 6.91
N ILE A 208 -3.46 3.77 8.20
CA ILE A 208 -3.39 2.74 9.25
C ILE A 208 -4.43 3.01 10.34
N HIS A 209 -4.76 1.99 11.10
CA HIS A 209 -5.47 2.11 12.37
C HIS A 209 -4.78 1.22 13.41
N GLY A 210 -4.74 1.66 14.67
CA GLY A 210 -4.16 0.89 15.78
C GLY A 210 -5.17 0.69 16.91
N SER A 211 -5.30 -0.54 17.42
CA SER A 211 -6.15 -0.87 18.57
C SER A 211 -5.45 -1.90 19.46
N ARG A 212 -5.26 -1.59 20.76
CA ARG A 212 -4.43 -2.38 21.69
C ARG A 212 -3.04 -2.70 21.09
N MET A 213 -2.40 -1.73 20.43
CA MET A 213 -1.13 -1.87 19.68
C MET A 213 -1.13 -2.86 18.50
N ILE A 214 -2.30 -3.43 18.15
CA ILE A 214 -2.46 -4.16 16.88
C ILE A 214 -2.81 -3.14 15.80
N VAL A 215 -1.92 -2.99 14.82
CA VAL A 215 -2.12 -2.17 13.63
C VAL A 215 -2.71 -2.99 12.49
N TYR A 216 -3.50 -2.36 11.62
CA TYR A 216 -4.03 -2.92 10.37
C TYR A 216 -4.40 -1.80 9.38
N HIS A 217 -5.07 -2.14 8.28
CA HIS A 217 -5.00 -1.42 7.00
C HIS A 217 -3.55 -1.46 6.52
N GLY A 218 -3.00 -0.41 5.93
CA GLY A 218 -1.61 -0.45 5.47
C GLY A 218 -1.33 0.52 4.35
N LEU A 219 -0.89 -0.01 3.22
CA LEU A 219 -0.40 0.76 2.08
C LEU A 219 -1.05 0.31 0.77
N ALA A 220 -1.12 1.23 -0.19
CA ALA A 220 -1.60 1.01 -1.53
C ALA A 220 -0.63 1.67 -2.52
N LEU A 221 0.05 0.87 -3.33
CA LEU A 221 1.05 1.29 -4.31
C LEU A 221 0.47 1.19 -5.72
N ASN A 222 0.43 2.30 -6.44
CA ASN A 222 -0.04 2.35 -7.81
C ASN A 222 1.03 1.79 -8.75
N ILE A 223 0.82 0.58 -9.30
CA ILE A 223 1.79 -0.06 -10.19
C ILE A 223 1.39 0.19 -11.64
N THR A 224 0.29 -0.42 -12.06
CA THR A 224 -0.32 -0.28 -13.39
C THR A 224 -1.74 0.28 -13.30
N THR A 225 -2.09 0.80 -12.12
CA THR A 225 -3.42 1.32 -11.76
C THR A 225 -3.93 2.34 -12.77
N ASP A 226 -5.19 2.20 -13.17
CA ASP A 226 -5.91 3.29 -13.84
C ASP A 226 -6.08 4.45 -12.86
N LEU A 227 -5.52 5.61 -13.20
CA LEU A 227 -5.53 6.80 -12.36
C LEU A 227 -6.74 7.70 -12.64
N ALA A 228 -7.56 7.42 -13.65
CA ALA A 228 -8.75 8.21 -13.96
C ALA A 228 -9.73 8.33 -12.77
N PRO A 229 -10.01 7.27 -11.98
CA PRO A 229 -10.85 7.36 -10.79
C PRO A 229 -10.37 8.36 -9.73
N PHE A 230 -9.06 8.60 -9.62
CA PHE A 230 -8.55 9.62 -8.68
C PHE A 230 -8.99 11.04 -9.04
N ARG A 231 -9.43 11.31 -10.28
CA ARG A 231 -9.96 12.63 -10.69
C ARG A 231 -11.35 12.92 -10.15
N MET A 232 -12.04 11.90 -9.66
CA MET A 232 -13.39 12.00 -9.10
C MET A 232 -13.39 12.25 -7.59
N ILE A 233 -12.21 12.37 -6.98
CA ILE A 233 -12.02 12.61 -5.55
C ILE A 233 -10.92 13.66 -5.32
N ASP A 234 -10.90 14.26 -4.13
CA ASP A 234 -9.78 15.08 -3.65
C ASP A 234 -8.91 14.28 -2.67
N PRO A 235 -7.88 13.55 -3.13
CA PRO A 235 -7.02 12.80 -2.23
C PRO A 235 -6.08 13.75 -1.47
N CYS A 236 -6.19 13.78 -0.15
CA CYS A 236 -5.30 14.54 0.75
C CYS A 236 -5.36 16.08 0.60
N GLY A 237 -6.44 16.63 0.05
CA GLY A 237 -6.60 18.08 -0.17
C GLY A 237 -5.57 18.72 -1.11
N ILE A 238 -4.84 17.93 -1.90
CA ILE A 238 -3.69 18.38 -2.69
C ILE A 238 -4.15 18.79 -4.09
N LYS A 239 -4.55 20.06 -4.26
CA LYS A 239 -4.98 20.58 -5.57
C LYS A 239 -3.86 20.69 -6.59
N ASP A 240 -2.61 20.83 -6.14
CA ASP A 240 -1.47 21.19 -7.00
C ASP A 240 -0.53 20.01 -7.33
N ARG A 241 -0.83 18.78 -6.88
CA ARG A 241 0.03 17.61 -7.13
C ARG A 241 -0.81 16.39 -7.51
N GLY A 242 -0.34 15.67 -8.52
CA GLY A 242 -1.06 14.51 -9.06
C GLY A 242 -0.72 13.20 -8.38
N VAL A 243 -1.58 12.21 -8.57
CA VAL A 243 -1.22 10.80 -8.42
C VAL A 243 -0.40 10.33 -9.62
N GLY A 244 0.39 9.29 -9.43
CA GLY A 244 1.13 8.60 -10.49
C GLY A 244 1.20 7.10 -10.24
N SER A 245 1.73 6.36 -11.21
CA SER A 245 1.97 4.92 -11.12
C SER A 245 3.40 4.55 -11.52
N ILE A 246 3.87 3.38 -11.08
CA ILE A 246 5.21 2.90 -11.41
C ILE A 246 5.36 2.70 -12.93
N LYS A 247 4.33 2.17 -13.61
CA LYS A 247 4.33 2.01 -15.07
C LYS A 247 4.50 3.35 -15.78
N GLU A 248 3.73 4.38 -15.39
CA GLU A 248 3.84 5.71 -15.99
C GLU A 248 5.23 6.32 -15.80
N ILE A 249 5.85 6.13 -14.62
CA ILE A 249 7.20 6.62 -14.34
C ILE A 249 8.24 5.91 -15.20
N LEU A 250 8.17 4.58 -15.31
CA LEU A 250 9.12 3.79 -16.09
C LEU A 250 9.01 4.11 -17.59
N GLN A 251 7.80 4.18 -18.14
CA GLN A 251 7.57 4.49 -19.55
C GLN A 251 8.12 5.86 -19.98
N ARG A 252 8.18 6.84 -19.06
CA ARG A 252 8.81 8.15 -19.32
C ARG A 252 10.34 8.08 -19.42
N VAL A 253 10.96 7.03 -18.88
CA VAL A 253 12.42 6.85 -18.87
C VAL A 253 12.88 5.91 -19.98
N SER A 254 12.10 4.88 -20.31
CA SER A 254 12.50 3.82 -21.26
C SER A 254 12.11 4.08 -22.72
N ASP A 255 11.65 5.29 -23.08
CA ASP A 255 11.37 5.71 -24.47
C ASP A 255 10.70 4.61 -25.34
N ALA A 256 9.57 4.08 -24.86
CA ALA A 256 8.62 3.19 -25.56
C ALA A 256 8.82 1.66 -25.52
N GLU A 257 9.60 1.10 -24.59
CA GLU A 257 9.46 -0.34 -24.31
C GLU A 257 8.08 -0.65 -23.69
N GLU A 258 7.37 -1.61 -24.28
CA GLU A 258 6.12 -2.12 -23.72
C GLU A 258 6.42 -2.90 -22.44
N ILE A 259 5.85 -2.44 -21.33
CA ILE A 259 6.00 -3.09 -20.02
C ILE A 259 4.75 -3.92 -19.77
N ASP A 260 4.93 -5.24 -19.66
CA ASP A 260 3.87 -6.18 -19.28
C ASP A 260 3.41 -5.94 -17.83
N ASP A 261 2.11 -5.76 -17.64
CA ASP A 261 1.53 -5.39 -16.36
C ASP A 261 1.69 -6.48 -15.30
N ALA A 262 1.57 -7.74 -15.72
CA ALA A 262 1.68 -8.89 -14.82
C ALA A 262 3.12 -9.07 -14.33
N SER A 263 4.11 -8.93 -15.23
CA SER A 263 5.53 -8.98 -14.89
C SER A 263 5.94 -7.81 -14.00
N LEU A 264 5.45 -6.60 -14.29
CA LEU A 264 5.73 -5.43 -13.45
C LEU A 264 5.13 -5.58 -12.05
N MET A 265 3.90 -6.11 -11.93
CA MET A 265 3.26 -6.43 -10.66
C MET A 265 4.11 -7.40 -9.83
N ASP A 266 4.62 -8.48 -10.44
CA ASP A 266 5.47 -9.47 -9.75
C ASP A 266 6.78 -8.86 -9.26
N ILE A 267 7.48 -8.11 -10.11
CA ILE A 267 8.77 -7.49 -9.74
C ILE A 267 8.58 -6.52 -8.56
N VAL A 268 7.51 -5.72 -8.59
CA VAL A 268 7.20 -4.80 -7.49
C VAL A 268 6.85 -5.61 -6.24
N TYR A 269 5.99 -6.63 -6.35
CA TYR A 269 5.58 -7.47 -5.22
C TYR A 269 6.79 -8.14 -4.54
N ASP A 270 7.65 -8.80 -5.31
CA ASP A 270 8.85 -9.48 -4.80
C ASP A 270 9.76 -8.50 -4.05
N SER A 271 9.96 -7.30 -4.62
CA SER A 271 10.77 -6.27 -3.97
C SER A 271 10.12 -5.73 -2.70
N MET A 272 8.80 -5.52 -2.71
CA MET A 272 8.04 -5.04 -1.55
C MET A 272 8.08 -6.04 -0.40
N ILE A 273 7.87 -7.33 -0.68
CA ILE A 273 7.90 -8.41 0.31
C ILE A 273 9.29 -8.57 0.92
N LYS A 274 10.34 -8.53 0.10
CA LYS A 274 11.73 -8.58 0.55
C LYS A 274 12.07 -7.43 1.49
N GLU A 275 11.78 -6.20 1.09
CA GLU A 275 12.09 -5.01 1.90
C GLU A 275 11.21 -4.91 3.15
N PHE A 276 9.97 -5.38 3.08
CA PHE A 276 9.10 -5.51 4.25
C PHE A 276 9.66 -6.49 5.28
N ALA A 277 10.02 -7.70 4.86
CA ALA A 277 10.60 -8.72 5.75
C ALA A 277 11.94 -8.26 6.35
N GLU A 278 12.78 -7.59 5.56
CA GLU A 278 14.06 -7.08 6.04
C GLU A 278 13.88 -5.90 7.01
N LEU A 279 12.99 -4.96 6.73
CA LEU A 279 12.80 -3.78 7.57
C LEU A 279 12.20 -4.16 8.94
N PHE A 280 11.22 -5.05 8.95
CA PHE A 280 10.54 -5.50 10.17
C PHE A 280 11.16 -6.75 10.81
N GLN A 281 12.27 -7.26 10.26
CA GLN A 281 12.98 -8.45 10.74
C GLN A 281 12.06 -9.67 10.89
N LEU A 282 11.29 -9.95 9.83
CA LEU A 282 10.29 -11.01 9.81
C LEU A 282 10.77 -12.26 9.06
N SER A 283 10.33 -13.43 9.53
CA SER A 283 10.32 -14.68 8.78
C SER A 283 8.93 -14.86 8.19
N LEU A 284 8.82 -14.82 6.85
CA LEU A 284 7.54 -14.92 6.16
C LEU A 284 7.17 -16.37 5.90
N ASP A 285 6.04 -16.79 6.46
CA ASP A 285 5.45 -18.11 6.23
C ASP A 285 4.32 -17.96 5.23
N PHE A 286 4.57 -18.33 3.97
CA PHE A 286 3.58 -18.24 2.91
C PHE A 286 2.50 -19.30 3.09
N SER A 287 1.26 -18.87 3.33
CA SER A 287 0.12 -19.76 3.49
C SER A 287 -0.25 -20.38 2.14
N PRO A 288 -0.33 -21.73 2.03
CA PRO A 288 -0.74 -22.38 0.79
C PRO A 288 -2.20 -22.04 0.47
N GLY A 289 -2.41 -21.22 -0.57
CA GLY A 289 -3.70 -20.93 -1.20
C GLY A 289 -4.86 -20.61 -0.26
N CYS A 290 -5.08 -19.33 0.07
CA CYS A 290 -6.33 -18.89 0.68
C CYS A 290 -7.49 -19.08 -0.32
N SER A 291 -8.26 -20.16 -0.16
CA SER A 291 -9.59 -20.28 -0.77
C SER A 291 -10.55 -19.42 0.05
N PHE A 292 -10.99 -18.30 -0.51
CA PHE A 292 -12.23 -17.67 -0.09
C PHE A 292 -13.36 -18.59 -0.55
N GLN A 293 -13.91 -19.39 0.36
CA GLN A 293 -15.17 -20.12 0.19
C GLN A 293 -16.10 -19.69 1.31
#